data_AF-A0A0P0RJP5-F1
#
_entry.id   AF-A0A0P0RJP5-F1
#
_cell.length_a   1.000
_cell.length_b   1.000
_cell.length_c   1.000
_cell.angle_alpha   90.00
_cell.angle_beta   90.00
_cell.angle_gamma   90.00
#
_symmetry.space_group_name_H-M   'P 1'
#
loop_
_entity.id
_entity.type
_entity.pdbx_description
1 polymer ?
#
loop_
_entity_poly.entity_id
_entity_poly.type
_entity_poly.pdbx_seq_one_letter_code
_entity_poly.pdbx_strand_id
1 'polypeptide(L)'
;MHTELMSKINGKTINIDLGEKSIAVNGGMYRYSNAVAFPGEYPSKINPASGDVYLALLPKGRREILCWQGDTIGAGEADRHKQVYLLTNPMGKDGKTEFLHLPSLFASCRAVLLTKDGKLAFPKNSYLFDKEHETRVGLLVSYYTLKGAHFVPIKRETRIQFDAPENPFRFSHDDQLD
;
A
#
# COMPACT_ATOMS: atom_id res chain seq x y z
N MET A 1 11.22 15.51 11.59
CA MET A 1 12.06 15.36 10.39
C MET A 1 11.20 15.41 9.14
N HIS A 2 11.71 15.89 8.02
CA HIS A 2 11.00 15.89 6.73
C HIS A 2 11.94 15.54 5.58
N THR A 3 11.38 15.02 4.49
CA THR A 3 12.12 14.64 3.28
C THR A 3 11.41 15.23 2.08
N GLU A 4 12.10 16.14 1.39
CA GLU A 4 11.60 16.76 0.17
C GLU A 4 12.00 15.93 -1.06
N LEU A 5 11.02 15.71 -1.93
CA LEU A 5 11.16 14.97 -3.17
C LEU A 5 10.54 15.77 -4.30
N MET A 6 11.23 15.82 -5.43
CA MET A 6 10.69 16.37 -6.67
C MET A 6 10.54 15.24 -7.69
N SER A 7 9.37 15.17 -8.33
CA SER A 7 9.14 14.21 -9.39
C SER A 7 8.39 14.84 -10.55
N LYS A 8 8.29 14.13 -11.68
CA LYS A 8 7.61 14.60 -12.88
C LYS A 8 6.60 13.58 -13.35
N ILE A 9 5.38 14.02 -13.60
CA ILE A 9 4.34 13.22 -14.24
C ILE A 9 3.59 14.09 -15.26
N ASN A 10 3.37 13.55 -16.46
CA ASN A 10 2.68 14.26 -17.54
C ASN A 10 3.27 15.67 -17.82
N GLY A 11 4.60 15.78 -17.80
CA GLY A 11 5.33 17.04 -18.03
C GLY A 11 5.24 18.07 -16.89
N LYS A 12 4.51 17.78 -15.81
CA LYS A 12 4.38 18.64 -14.63
C LYS A 12 5.31 18.19 -13.53
N THR A 13 6.03 19.14 -12.93
CA THR A 13 6.77 18.91 -11.69
C THR A 13 5.79 18.82 -10.53
N ILE A 14 5.98 17.83 -9.67
CA ILE A 14 5.26 17.67 -8.41
C ILE A 14 6.28 17.75 -7.29
N ASN A 15 6.01 18.64 -6.34
CA ASN A 15 6.76 18.75 -5.08
C ASN A 15 6.06 17.91 -4.03
N ILE A 16 6.81 17.04 -3.38
CA ILE A 16 6.34 16.12 -2.36
C ILE A 16 7.19 16.35 -1.12
N ASP A 17 6.54 16.60 0.01
CA ASP A 17 7.20 16.71 1.31
C ASP A 17 6.66 15.62 2.22
N LEU A 18 7.52 14.66 2.58
CA LEU A 18 7.21 13.58 3.49
C LEU A 18 7.56 14.01 4.92
N GLY A 19 6.55 14.14 5.76
CA GLY A 19 6.70 14.33 7.19
C GLY A 19 6.33 13.07 7.99
N GLU A 20 6.64 13.09 9.28
CA GLU A 20 6.35 11.96 10.18
C GLU A 20 4.84 11.68 10.37
N LYS A 21 3.99 12.70 10.17
CA LYS A 21 2.54 12.65 10.42
C LYS A 21 1.70 13.00 9.21
N SER A 22 2.32 13.43 8.13
CA SER A 22 1.63 13.95 6.95
C SER A 22 2.53 13.91 5.74
N ILE A 23 1.90 13.87 4.57
CA ILE A 23 2.53 14.16 3.29
C ILE A 23 1.95 15.47 2.75
N ALA A 24 2.78 16.32 2.19
CA ALA A 24 2.33 17.47 1.40
C ALA A 24 2.64 17.24 -0.08
N VAL A 25 1.68 17.52 -0.94
CA VAL A 25 1.81 17.40 -2.40
C VAL A 25 1.41 18.72 -3.04
N ASN A 26 2.35 19.42 -3.69
CA ASN A 26 2.17 20.76 -4.23
C ASN A 26 1.52 21.75 -3.23
N GLY A 27 1.89 21.64 -1.94
CA GLY A 27 1.35 22.46 -0.85
C GLY A 27 0.04 21.97 -0.24
N GLY A 28 -0.64 20.98 -0.84
CA GLY A 28 -1.80 20.31 -0.25
C GLY A 28 -1.37 19.29 0.79
N MET A 29 -1.76 19.47 2.05
CA MET A 29 -1.34 18.63 3.18
C MET A 29 -2.36 17.53 3.50
N TYR A 30 -1.88 16.29 3.60
CA TYR A 30 -2.66 15.10 3.92
C TYR A 30 -2.11 14.45 5.19
N ARG A 31 -2.87 14.51 6.29
CA ARG A 31 -2.49 13.93 7.58
C ARG A 31 -2.78 12.44 7.60
N TYR A 32 -1.79 11.62 7.97
CA TYR A 32 -1.91 10.16 7.99
C TYR A 32 -3.08 9.68 8.86
N SER A 33 -3.37 10.38 9.96
CA SER A 33 -4.52 10.12 10.83
C SER A 33 -5.89 10.24 10.15
N ASN A 34 -5.95 10.93 9.00
CA ASN A 34 -7.19 11.16 8.26
C ASN A 34 -7.33 10.19 7.08
N ALA A 35 -6.35 9.31 6.86
CA ALA A 35 -6.43 8.30 5.82
C ALA A 35 -7.54 7.30 6.14
N VAL A 36 -8.32 6.93 5.13
CA VAL A 36 -9.26 5.81 5.24
C VAL A 36 -8.44 4.53 5.30
N ALA A 37 -8.36 3.93 6.50
CA ALA A 37 -7.54 2.76 6.74
C ALA A 37 -8.28 1.46 6.37
N PHE A 38 -7.52 0.52 5.80
CA PHE A 38 -8.00 -0.84 5.61
C PHE A 38 -8.46 -1.42 6.96
N PRO A 39 -9.55 -2.22 7.02
CA PRO A 39 -10.06 -2.75 8.29
C PRO A 39 -8.99 -3.49 9.10
N GLY A 40 -8.78 -3.08 10.35
CA GLY A 40 -7.78 -3.63 11.26
C GLY A 40 -6.39 -3.01 11.13
N GLU A 41 -6.15 -2.13 10.16
CA GLU A 41 -4.92 -1.36 10.05
C GLU A 41 -5.04 -0.04 10.82
N TYR A 42 -3.93 0.39 11.41
CA TYR A 42 -3.84 1.66 12.14
C TYR A 42 -2.79 2.54 11.46
N PRO A 43 -3.15 3.75 11.02
CA PRO A 43 -2.17 4.70 10.51
C PRO A 43 -1.11 4.97 11.58
N SER A 44 0.15 4.59 11.32
CA SER A 44 1.26 4.91 12.22
C SER A 44 2.10 6.06 11.67
N LYS A 45 3.02 6.56 12.50
CA LYS A 45 4.08 7.44 12.02
C LYS A 45 4.94 6.67 11.03
N ILE A 46 5.38 7.35 9.97
CA ILE A 46 6.40 6.88 9.03
C ILE A 46 7.71 7.56 9.39
N ASN A 47 8.83 6.84 9.27
CA ASN A 47 10.14 7.47 9.20
C ASN A 47 10.33 8.10 7.80
N PRO A 48 10.34 9.44 7.67
CA PRO A 48 10.41 10.09 6.35
C PRO A 48 11.65 9.72 5.55
N ALA A 49 12.77 9.44 6.22
CA ALA A 49 14.03 9.07 5.58
C ALA A 49 13.99 7.68 4.92
N SER A 50 13.03 6.83 5.29
CA SER A 50 12.80 5.51 4.67
C SER A 50 11.75 5.54 3.55
N GLY A 51 11.19 6.72 3.27
CA GLY A 51 10.03 6.86 2.40
C GLY A 51 10.38 6.71 0.92
N ASP A 52 9.71 5.77 0.25
CA ASP A 52 9.69 5.69 -1.22
C ASP A 52 8.38 6.27 -1.75
N VAL A 53 8.45 7.07 -2.82
CA VAL A 53 7.25 7.60 -3.50
C VAL A 53 7.19 7.12 -4.94
N TYR A 54 5.99 6.70 -5.35
CA TYR A 54 5.66 6.20 -6.66
C TYR A 54 4.52 7.03 -7.25
N LEU A 55 4.71 7.47 -8.49
CA LEU A 55 3.71 8.23 -9.24
C LEU A 55 3.30 7.46 -10.49
N ALA A 56 1.99 7.42 -10.76
CA ALA A 56 1.44 6.78 -11.95
C ALA A 56 0.29 7.60 -12.54
N LEU A 57 0.12 7.51 -13.86
CA LEU A 57 -1.00 8.13 -14.58
C LEU A 57 -2.00 7.05 -14.98
N LEU A 58 -3.28 7.22 -14.61
CA LEU A 58 -4.32 6.30 -15.02
C LEU A 58 -4.76 6.54 -16.49
N PRO A 59 -4.81 5.49 -17.34
CA PRO A 59 -5.07 5.60 -18.77
C PRO A 59 -6.42 6.25 -19.14
N LYS A 60 -7.49 5.99 -18.37
CA LYS A 60 -8.87 6.34 -18.75
C LYS A 60 -9.37 7.70 -18.22
N GLY A 61 -8.56 8.49 -17.53
CA GLY A 61 -9.08 9.70 -16.88
C GLY A 61 -8.10 10.81 -16.53
N ARG A 62 -6.85 10.73 -17.00
CA ARG A 62 -5.78 11.67 -16.60
C ARG A 62 -5.71 11.87 -15.08
N ARG A 63 -6.07 10.86 -14.29
CA ARG A 63 -5.96 10.91 -12.84
C ARG A 63 -4.58 10.42 -12.48
N GLU A 64 -3.82 11.27 -11.81
CA GLU A 64 -2.57 10.86 -11.21
C GLU A 64 -2.85 10.08 -9.93
N ILE A 65 -1.94 9.17 -9.60
CA ILE A 65 -1.94 8.47 -8.33
C ILE A 65 -0.55 8.68 -7.74
N LEU A 66 -0.54 8.95 -6.44
CA LEU A 66 0.67 8.93 -5.65
C LEU A 66 0.53 7.81 -4.62
N CYS A 67 1.42 6.84 -4.68
CA CYS A 67 1.59 5.87 -3.61
C CYS A 67 2.91 6.16 -2.91
N TRP A 68 2.93 6.12 -1.59
CA TRP A 68 4.19 6.09 -0.87
C TRP A 68 4.18 4.98 0.17
N GLN A 69 5.37 4.48 0.43
CA GLN A 69 5.61 3.47 1.44
C GLN A 69 6.76 3.91 2.32
N GLY A 70 6.76 3.49 3.57
CA GLY A 70 7.89 3.68 4.48
C GLY A 70 7.92 2.59 5.53
N ASP A 71 9.05 2.46 6.21
CA ASP A 71 9.20 1.47 7.25
C ASP A 71 8.39 1.88 8.49
N THR A 72 7.75 0.88 9.09
CA THR A 72 7.12 1.05 10.40
C THR A 72 8.22 1.13 11.45
N ILE A 73 8.13 2.09 12.36
CA ILE A 73 9.06 2.15 13.50
C ILE A 73 8.62 1.10 14.52
N GLY A 74 9.44 0.06 14.73
CA GLY A 74 9.15 -0.99 15.70
C GLY A 74 10.31 -1.99 15.85
N ALA A 75 10.14 -2.94 16.77
CA ALA A 75 11.07 -4.06 17.01
C ALA A 75 10.41 -5.40 16.65
N GLY A 76 11.20 -6.47 16.60
CA GLY A 76 10.70 -7.81 16.26
C GLY A 76 10.31 -7.88 14.78
N GLU A 77 9.03 -8.13 14.52
CA GLU A 77 8.49 -8.36 13.18
C GLU A 77 8.04 -7.09 12.45
N ALA A 78 8.43 -5.92 12.97
CA ALA A 78 8.09 -4.64 12.37
C ALA A 78 8.62 -4.50 10.93
N ASP A 79 9.72 -5.19 10.60
CA ASP A 79 10.29 -5.27 9.26
C ASP A 79 9.36 -5.93 8.23
N ARG A 80 8.42 -6.76 8.70
CA ARG A 80 7.37 -7.39 7.87
C ARG A 80 6.24 -6.42 7.53
N HIS A 81 6.16 -5.26 8.17
CA HIS A 81 5.09 -4.29 8.00
C HIS A 81 5.60 -2.99 7.41
N LYS A 82 5.12 -2.65 6.21
CA LYS A 82 5.32 -1.32 5.62
C LYS A 82 4.07 -0.48 5.78
N GLN A 83 4.24 0.77 6.15
CA GLN A 83 3.16 1.74 6.08
C GLN A 83 2.99 2.12 4.61
N VAL A 84 1.85 1.77 4.02
CA VAL A 84 1.59 2.03 2.60
C VAL A 84 0.35 2.89 2.47
N TYR A 85 0.51 3.99 1.77
CA TYR A 85 -0.52 4.99 1.63
C TYR A 85 -0.73 5.35 0.16
N LEU A 86 -1.99 5.57 -0.19
CA LEU A 86 -2.41 5.82 -1.56
C LEU A 86 -3.25 7.08 -1.63
N LEU A 87 -2.83 8.01 -2.48
CA LEU A 87 -3.53 9.25 -2.76
C LEU A 87 -4.02 9.23 -4.21
N THR A 88 -5.33 9.19 -4.39
CA THR A 88 -5.93 9.25 -5.72
C THR A 88 -6.13 10.70 -6.13
N ASN A 89 -5.80 11.05 -7.38
CA ASN A 89 -5.97 12.41 -7.90
C ASN A 89 -5.33 13.49 -7.00
N PRO A 90 -4.01 13.40 -6.69
CA PRO A 90 -3.34 14.27 -5.73
C PRO A 90 -3.30 15.75 -6.14
N MET A 91 -3.55 16.04 -7.42
CA MET A 91 -3.60 17.40 -7.99
C MET A 91 -5.04 17.86 -8.32
N GLY A 92 -6.05 17.06 -7.95
CA GLY A 92 -7.45 17.37 -8.21
C GLY A 92 -7.92 18.59 -7.42
N LYS A 93 -8.71 19.46 -8.06
CA LYS A 93 -9.30 20.64 -7.41
C LYS A 93 -10.69 20.39 -6.78
N ASP A 94 -11.30 19.22 -7.04
CA ASP A 94 -12.75 19.04 -6.87
C ASP A 94 -13.14 18.06 -5.74
N GLY A 95 -12.30 17.89 -4.71
CA GLY A 95 -12.63 17.02 -3.56
C GLY A 95 -12.75 15.52 -3.88
N LYS A 96 -12.32 15.09 -5.06
CA LYS A 96 -12.28 13.68 -5.51
C LYS A 96 -10.98 12.98 -5.14
N THR A 97 -10.26 13.53 -4.17
CA THR A 97 -8.99 12.98 -3.70
C THR A 97 -9.29 12.04 -2.56
N GLU A 98 -9.01 10.76 -2.76
CA GLU A 98 -9.14 9.76 -1.70
C GLU A 98 -7.76 9.52 -1.13
N PHE A 99 -7.69 9.54 0.20
CA PHE A 99 -6.46 9.26 0.91
C PHE A 99 -6.64 7.99 1.74
N LEU A 100 -5.90 6.94 1.37
CA LEU A 100 -6.07 5.59 1.90
C LEU A 100 -4.81 5.13 2.63
N HIS A 101 -4.99 4.33 3.68
CA HIS A 101 -3.95 3.51 4.28
C HIS A 101 -4.23 2.05 3.92
N LEU A 102 -3.33 1.46 3.14
CA LEU A 102 -3.45 0.10 2.60
C LEU A 102 -2.99 -0.94 3.65
N PRO A 103 -3.26 -2.24 3.43
CA PRO A 103 -2.70 -3.31 4.25
C PRO A 103 -1.18 -3.18 4.42
N SER A 104 -0.64 -3.52 5.58
CA SER A 104 0.78 -3.27 5.91
C SER A 104 1.68 -4.51 5.77
N LEU A 105 1.15 -5.70 6.05
CA LEU A 105 1.93 -6.95 6.06
C LEU A 105 2.47 -7.28 4.65
N PHE A 106 3.80 -7.31 4.49
CA PHE A 106 4.53 -7.50 3.24
C PHE A 106 3.99 -6.65 2.07
N ALA A 107 3.50 -5.46 2.38
CA ALA A 107 2.89 -4.59 1.41
C ALA A 107 3.91 -3.73 0.67
N SER A 108 3.57 -3.32 -0.54
CA SER A 108 4.38 -2.38 -1.32
C SER A 108 3.52 -1.57 -2.29
N CYS A 109 3.91 -0.33 -2.53
CA CYS A 109 3.34 0.50 -3.59
C CYS A 109 3.44 -0.16 -4.97
N ARG A 110 4.47 -0.97 -5.21
CA ARG A 110 4.64 -1.70 -6.48
C ARG A 110 3.61 -2.81 -6.68
N ALA A 111 2.97 -3.26 -5.60
CA ALA A 111 1.92 -4.27 -5.65
C ALA A 111 0.52 -3.66 -5.91
N VAL A 112 0.41 -2.33 -6.03
CA VAL A 112 -0.82 -1.68 -6.48
C VAL A 112 -0.93 -1.82 -8.00
N LEU A 113 -1.99 -2.48 -8.45
CA LEU A 113 -2.23 -2.84 -9.84
C LEU A 113 -3.42 -2.06 -10.40
N LEU A 114 -3.38 -1.82 -11.71
CA LEU A 114 -4.54 -1.40 -12.48
C LEU A 114 -5.22 -2.64 -13.09
N THR A 115 -6.47 -2.87 -12.75
CA THR A 115 -7.27 -3.96 -13.30
C THR A 115 -7.73 -3.65 -14.74
N LYS A 116 -8.18 -4.68 -15.48
CA LYS A 116 -8.69 -4.53 -16.85
C LYS A 116 -9.88 -3.57 -16.95
N ASP A 117 -10.72 -3.49 -15.91
CA ASP A 117 -11.84 -2.55 -15.81
C ASP A 117 -11.41 -1.14 -15.36
N GLY A 118 -10.12 -0.90 -15.15
CA GLY A 118 -9.55 0.42 -14.84
C GLY A 118 -9.64 0.82 -13.37
N LYS A 119 -9.84 -0.14 -12.46
CA LYS A 119 -9.84 0.08 -11.01
C LYS A 119 -8.47 -0.23 -10.41
N LEU A 120 -8.19 0.37 -9.26
CA LEU A 120 -7.01 0.00 -8.49
C LEU A 120 -7.28 -1.26 -7.68
N ALA A 121 -6.31 -2.18 -7.69
CA ALA A 121 -6.30 -3.36 -6.86
C ALA A 121 -5.00 -3.44 -6.07
N PHE A 122 -5.07 -3.91 -4.83
CA PHE A 122 -3.90 -4.08 -3.96
C PHE A 122 -4.07 -5.34 -3.12
N PRO A 123 -2.97 -6.03 -2.78
CA PRO A 123 -3.03 -7.23 -1.98
C PRO A 123 -3.22 -6.91 -0.50
N LYS A 124 -3.91 -7.82 0.19
CA LYS A 124 -3.90 -8.00 1.63
C LYS A 124 -3.28 -9.36 1.90
N ASN A 125 -2.13 -9.37 2.55
CA ASN A 125 -1.47 -10.60 2.96
C ASN A 125 -1.99 -11.01 4.34
N SER A 126 -2.15 -12.31 4.59
CA SER A 126 -2.52 -12.85 5.89
C SER A 126 -1.80 -14.17 6.11
N TYR A 127 -1.30 -14.39 7.32
CA TYR A 127 -0.62 -15.65 7.63
C TYR A 127 -1.55 -16.85 7.51
N LEU A 128 -1.03 -17.92 6.91
CA LEU A 128 -1.56 -19.27 7.00
C LEU A 128 -0.89 -19.95 8.20
N PHE A 129 -1.71 -20.59 9.03
CA PHE A 129 -1.24 -21.28 10.23
C PHE A 129 -1.42 -22.78 10.09
N ASP A 130 -0.41 -23.53 10.51
CA ASP A 130 -0.59 -24.93 10.90
C ASP A 130 -1.29 -24.95 12.25
N LYS A 131 -2.47 -25.59 12.30
CA LYS A 131 -3.31 -25.63 13.51
C LYS A 131 -2.73 -26.50 14.61
N GLU A 132 -1.91 -27.49 14.28
CA GLU A 132 -1.35 -28.40 15.29
C GLU A 132 -0.19 -27.74 16.06
N HIS A 133 0.59 -26.91 15.38
CA HIS A 133 1.80 -26.30 15.95
C HIS A 133 1.69 -24.79 16.17
N GLU A 134 0.56 -24.18 15.79
CA GLU A 134 0.32 -22.73 15.80
C GLU A 134 1.39 -21.91 15.05
N THR A 135 2.10 -22.54 14.11
CA THR A 135 3.18 -21.91 13.35
C THR A 135 2.67 -21.34 12.03
N ARG A 136 3.28 -20.23 11.62
CA ARG A 136 3.04 -19.58 10.33
C ARG A 136 3.77 -20.34 9.25
N VAL A 137 3.01 -20.94 8.35
CA VAL A 137 3.51 -21.80 7.28
C VAL A 137 3.41 -21.15 5.90
N GLY A 138 2.74 -20.02 5.78
CA GLY A 138 2.58 -19.36 4.50
C GLY A 138 1.81 -18.05 4.56
N LEU A 139 1.44 -17.55 3.40
CA LEU A 139 0.58 -16.38 3.22
C LEU A 139 -0.60 -16.71 2.32
N LEU A 140 -1.78 -16.22 2.70
CA LEU A 140 -2.89 -16.00 1.79
C LEU A 140 -2.80 -14.55 1.29
N VAL A 141 -2.71 -14.39 -0.02
CA VAL A 141 -2.71 -13.11 -0.70
C VAL A 141 -4.10 -12.91 -1.31
N SER A 142 -4.93 -12.08 -0.70
CA SER A 142 -6.26 -11.73 -1.23
C SER A 142 -6.24 -10.32 -1.77
N TYR A 143 -6.75 -10.09 -2.98
CA TYR A 143 -6.79 -8.74 -3.54
C TYR A 143 -8.06 -7.98 -3.18
N TYR A 144 -7.91 -6.67 -3.00
CA TYR A 144 -8.99 -5.73 -2.73
C TYR A 144 -8.95 -4.58 -3.71
N THR A 145 -10.11 -3.97 -3.94
CA THR A 145 -10.28 -2.72 -4.68
C THR A 145 -10.99 -1.70 -3.81
N LEU A 146 -11.10 -0.47 -4.31
CA LEU A 146 -11.84 0.60 -3.68
C LEU A 146 -13.17 0.86 -4.41
N LYS A 147 -14.26 0.94 -3.67
CA LYS A 147 -15.58 1.38 -4.17
C LYS A 147 -16.10 2.51 -3.27
N GLY A 148 -15.87 3.76 -3.68
CA GLY A 148 -16.09 4.91 -2.80
C GLY A 148 -15.12 4.87 -1.63
N ALA A 149 -15.59 5.09 -0.39
CA ALA A 149 -14.74 4.98 0.80
C ALA A 149 -14.60 3.54 1.36
N HIS A 150 -14.96 2.50 0.59
CA HIS A 150 -15.00 1.12 1.08
C HIS A 150 -14.03 0.21 0.34
N PHE A 151 -13.31 -0.59 1.12
CA PHE A 151 -12.48 -1.70 0.66
C PHE A 151 -13.36 -2.90 0.30
N VAL A 152 -13.25 -3.39 -0.93
CA VAL A 152 -14.05 -4.51 -1.43
C VAL A 152 -13.14 -5.61 -1.96
N PRO A 153 -13.28 -6.86 -1.51
CA PRO A 153 -12.48 -7.96 -2.04
C PRO A 153 -12.78 -8.19 -3.52
N ILE A 154 -11.75 -8.53 -4.29
CA ILE A 154 -11.90 -9.05 -5.65
C ILE A 154 -11.58 -10.55 -5.62
N LYS A 155 -12.30 -11.36 -6.42
CA LYS A 155 -12.11 -12.81 -6.49
C LYS A 155 -10.77 -13.17 -7.15
N ARG A 156 -9.68 -12.92 -6.43
CA ARG A 156 -8.31 -13.23 -6.80
C ARG A 156 -7.54 -13.48 -5.51
N GLU A 157 -7.20 -14.74 -5.30
CA GLU A 157 -6.44 -15.18 -4.15
C GLU A 157 -5.31 -16.09 -4.61
N THR A 158 -4.19 -16.00 -3.91
CA THR A 158 -3.00 -16.82 -4.14
C THR A 158 -2.47 -17.29 -2.80
N ARG A 159 -2.03 -18.55 -2.74
CA ARG A 159 -1.36 -19.09 -1.56
C ARG A 159 0.14 -19.15 -1.82
N ILE A 160 0.90 -18.70 -0.85
CA ILE A 160 2.35 -18.77 -0.83
C ILE A 160 2.74 -19.65 0.35
N GLN A 161 3.55 -20.67 0.10
CA GLN A 161 4.02 -21.59 1.13
C GLN A 161 5.45 -21.22 1.51
N PHE A 162 5.73 -21.14 2.81
CA PHE A 162 7.11 -20.96 3.29
C PHE A 162 7.87 -22.28 3.19
N ASP A 163 9.13 -22.19 2.77
CA ASP A 163 10.03 -23.35 2.70
C ASP A 163 10.39 -23.88 4.09
N ALA A 164 10.34 -22.99 5.09
CA ALA A 164 10.47 -23.30 6.50
C ALA A 164 9.42 -22.51 7.30
N PRO A 165 8.74 -23.12 8.29
CA PRO A 165 7.83 -22.40 9.16
C PRO A 165 8.49 -21.15 9.75
N GLU A 166 7.70 -20.10 9.97
CA GLU A 166 8.12 -18.81 10.52
C GLU A 166 9.08 -17.98 9.64
N ASN A 167 9.53 -18.50 8.48
CA ASN A 167 10.44 -17.81 7.58
C ASN A 167 9.75 -17.32 6.30
N PRO A 168 9.28 -16.06 6.28
CA PRO A 168 8.58 -15.49 5.13
C PRO A 168 9.49 -15.10 3.96
N PHE A 169 10.82 -15.20 4.12
CA PHE A 169 11.81 -14.77 3.11
C PHE A 169 12.29 -15.91 2.22
N ARG A 170 11.84 -17.14 2.49
CA ARG A 170 12.10 -18.33 1.68
C ARG A 170 10.77 -19.02 1.42
N PHE A 171 10.30 -18.95 0.20
CA PHE A 171 8.97 -19.41 -0.15
C PHE A 171 8.88 -19.92 -1.58
N SER A 172 7.87 -20.74 -1.80
CA SER A 172 7.46 -21.24 -3.11
C SER A 172 6.05 -20.73 -3.45
N HIS A 173 5.79 -20.54 -4.74
CA HIS A 173 4.48 -20.19 -5.25
C HIS A 173 3.80 -21.45 -5.76
N ASP A 174 2.57 -21.69 -5.32
CA ASP A 174 1.75 -22.78 -5.85
C ASP A 174 0.99 -22.23 -7.07
N ASP A 175 1.35 -22.68 -8.27
CA ASP A 175 0.78 -22.22 -9.55
C ASP A 175 -0.65 -22.73 -9.81
N GLN A 176 -1.33 -23.31 -8.83
CA GLN A 176 -2.71 -23.77 -9.01
C GLN A 176 -3.69 -22.68 -8.60
N LEU A 177 -4.28 -22.00 -9.60
CA LEU A 177 -5.69 -21.60 -9.68
C LEU A 177 -5.93 -20.78 -10.97
N ASP A 178 -6.31 -21.49 -12.04
CA ASP A 178 -7.07 -20.95 -13.17
C ASP A 178 -8.50 -20.57 -12.75
#